data_AF-A0A966PZQ3-F1
#
_entry.id   AF-A0A966PZQ3-F1
#
_cell.length_a   1.000
_cell.length_b   1.000
_cell.length_c   1.000
_cell.angle_alpha   90.00
_cell.angle_beta   90.00
_cell.angle_gamma   90.00
#
_symmetry.space_group_name_H-M   'P 1'
#
loop_
_entity.id
_entity.type
_entity.pdbx_description
1 polymer ?
#
loop_
_entity_poly.entity_id
_entity_poly.type
_entity_poly.pdbx_seq_one_letter_code
_entity_poly.pdbx_strand_id
1 'polypeptide(L)'
;MGKNKKQQLVDLLAASYDNSAEARKIGEKYGYTLDTDLSSPEQKVFVNKKGKPLISFRGSTSSSIPQFTRDWLQSDIAILTGREKSDPRFQRSQKLVEEVDKKYGKPATLIGHSLGASLARASAGKDNNKVIAYNPGVGIGGIGKKIRQTETVIRAPLDVISALAETQKGKIVRTKGFSFNPLVSHDINRLRPQKSPWEYL
;
A
#
# COMPACT_ATOMS: atom_id res chain seq x y z
N MET A 1 24.57 -3.45 9.66
CA MET A 1 24.39 -2.11 9.05
C MET A 1 22.94 -1.93 8.63
N GLY A 2 22.10 -1.42 9.54
CA GLY A 2 20.67 -1.21 9.28
C GLY A 2 20.45 0.06 8.49
N LYS A 3 20.27 -0.03 7.17
CA LYS A 3 19.68 1.06 6.40
C LYS A 3 18.33 1.41 7.04
N ASN A 4 18.03 2.70 7.16
CA ASN A 4 16.86 3.23 7.84
C ASN A 4 15.58 2.52 7.38
N LYS A 5 15.12 1.54 8.16
CA LYS A 5 13.98 0.66 7.87
C LYS A 5 12.68 1.43 7.59
N LYS A 6 12.57 2.66 8.10
CA LYS A 6 11.45 3.56 7.81
C LYS A 6 11.56 4.12 6.39
N GLN A 7 12.74 4.62 6.02
CA GLN A 7 13.02 5.10 4.67
C GLN A 7 12.88 3.99 3.63
N GLN A 8 13.23 2.76 3.99
CA GLN A 8 13.01 1.61 3.12
C GLN A 8 11.55 1.44 2.70
N LEU A 9 10.58 1.59 3.63
CA LEU A 9 9.17 1.50 3.26
C LEU A 9 8.77 2.66 2.34
N VAL A 10 9.20 3.89 2.65
CA VAL A 10 8.94 5.08 1.83
C VAL A 10 9.42 4.87 0.40
N ASP A 11 10.69 4.47 0.25
CA ASP A 11 11.30 4.27 -1.06
C ASP A 11 10.63 3.13 -1.83
N LEU A 12 10.31 2.00 -1.18
CA LEU A 12 9.64 0.88 -1.84
C LEU A 12 8.19 1.23 -2.23
N LEU A 13 7.48 2.06 -1.45
CA LEU A 13 6.18 2.60 -1.85
C LEU A 13 6.31 3.56 -3.03
N ALA A 14 7.29 4.47 -3.01
CA ALA A 14 7.57 5.39 -4.11
C ALA A 14 7.91 4.65 -5.40
N ALA A 15 8.71 3.58 -5.32
CA ALA A 15 9.09 2.75 -6.46
C ALA A 15 7.90 2.18 -7.25
N SER A 16 6.73 2.02 -6.62
CA SER A 16 5.51 1.60 -7.33
C SER A 16 5.00 2.63 -8.34
N TYR A 17 5.37 3.90 -8.19
CA TYR A 17 5.04 4.99 -9.10
C TYR A 17 6.09 5.17 -10.20
N ASP A 18 7.27 4.60 -10.03
CA ASP A 18 8.41 4.77 -10.93
C ASP A 18 8.41 3.78 -12.10
N ASN A 19 9.21 4.10 -13.13
CA ASN A 19 9.55 3.14 -14.17
C ASN A 19 10.42 1.98 -13.60
N SER A 20 10.53 0.88 -14.35
CA SER A 20 11.23 -0.32 -13.86
C SER A 20 12.74 -0.12 -13.64
N ALA A 21 13.38 0.84 -14.31
CA ALA A 21 14.80 1.12 -14.11
C ALA A 21 15.06 1.77 -12.74
N GLU A 22 14.28 2.78 -12.38
CA GLU A 22 14.38 3.45 -11.07
C GLU A 22 13.91 2.53 -9.94
N ALA A 23 12.80 1.80 -10.15
CA ALA A 23 12.33 0.81 -9.19
C ALA A 23 13.41 -0.25 -8.89
N ARG A 24 14.16 -0.70 -9.92
CA ARG A 24 15.28 -1.64 -9.73
C ARG A 24 16.37 -1.06 -8.83
N LYS A 25 16.82 0.17 -9.07
CA LYS A 25 17.83 0.84 -8.23
C LYS A 25 17.38 0.95 -6.77
N ILE A 26 16.11 1.28 -6.55
CA ILE A 26 15.52 1.32 -5.20
C ILE A 26 15.53 -0.06 -4.55
N GLY A 27 15.11 -1.10 -5.27
CA GLY A 27 15.14 -2.47 -4.78
C GLY A 27 16.56 -2.91 -4.38
N GLU A 28 17.54 -2.69 -5.26
CA GLU A 28 18.94 -3.06 -5.06
C GLU A 28 19.55 -2.33 -3.85
N LYS A 29 19.21 -1.05 -3.67
CA LYS A 29 19.58 -0.27 -2.47
C LYS A 29 19.20 -1.00 -1.18
N TYR A 30 18.12 -1.78 -1.16
CA TYR A 30 17.66 -2.52 0.00
C TYR A 30 17.88 -4.04 -0.07
N GLY A 31 18.65 -4.52 -1.04
CA GLY A 31 18.98 -5.94 -1.19
C GLY A 31 17.84 -6.77 -1.79
N TYR A 32 17.01 -6.14 -2.61
CA TYR A 32 16.00 -6.80 -3.42
C TYR A 32 16.39 -6.79 -4.90
N THR A 33 15.97 -7.82 -5.62
CA THR A 33 15.97 -7.87 -7.08
C THR A 33 14.55 -7.56 -7.57
N LEU A 34 14.43 -6.78 -8.65
CA LEU A 34 13.15 -6.54 -9.31
C LEU A 34 12.82 -7.70 -10.25
N ASP A 35 11.67 -8.35 -10.05
CA ASP A 35 11.10 -9.31 -10.98
C ASP A 35 10.34 -8.54 -12.07
N THR A 36 10.98 -8.35 -13.23
CA THR A 36 10.40 -7.58 -14.33
C THR A 36 9.21 -8.25 -14.98
N ASP A 37 9.10 -9.58 -14.91
CA ASP A 37 8.05 -10.34 -15.60
C ASP A 37 6.70 -10.19 -14.88
N LEU A 38 6.74 -10.04 -13.55
CA LEU A 38 5.55 -9.82 -12.71
C LEU A 38 5.36 -8.35 -12.31
N SER A 39 6.30 -7.47 -12.67
CA SER A 39 6.19 -6.03 -12.44
C SER A 39 5.50 -5.32 -13.60
N SER A 40 4.78 -4.24 -13.29
CA SER A 40 4.06 -3.44 -14.27
C SER A 40 4.11 -1.95 -13.89
N PRO A 41 3.43 -1.06 -14.63
CA PRO A 41 3.19 0.31 -14.15
C PRO A 41 2.26 0.39 -12.93
N GLU A 42 1.46 -0.64 -12.64
CA GLU A 42 0.51 -0.66 -11.51
C GLU A 42 1.14 -1.23 -10.22
N GLN A 43 2.21 -2.02 -10.33
CA GLN A 43 2.89 -2.66 -9.22
C GLN A 43 4.37 -2.93 -9.49
N LYS A 44 5.16 -3.10 -8.44
CA LYS A 44 6.52 -3.66 -8.54
C LYS A 44 6.65 -4.89 -7.66
N VAL A 45 7.26 -5.94 -8.21
CA VAL A 45 7.54 -7.20 -7.50
C VAL A 45 9.03 -7.24 -7.19
N PHE A 46 9.34 -7.20 -5.91
CA PHE A 46 10.69 -7.24 -5.37
C PHE A 46 10.94 -8.57 -4.67
N VAL A 47 12.12 -9.14 -4.83
CA VAL A 47 12.48 -10.42 -4.21
C VAL A 47 13.76 -10.23 -3.42
N ASN A 48 13.75 -10.56 -2.12
CA ASN A 48 14.95 -10.45 -1.30
C ASN A 48 15.91 -11.62 -1.56
N LYS A 49 17.13 -11.53 -1.01
CA LYS A 49 18.15 -12.60 -1.11
C LYS A 49 17.72 -13.98 -0.59
N LYS A 50 16.66 -14.07 0.22
CA LYS A 50 16.09 -15.32 0.74
C LYS A 50 14.95 -15.86 -0.16
N GLY A 51 14.73 -15.26 -1.32
CA GLY A 51 13.64 -15.60 -2.23
C GLY A 51 12.26 -15.23 -1.70
N LYS A 52 12.14 -14.32 -0.71
CA LYS A 52 10.84 -13.89 -0.20
C LYS A 52 10.34 -12.70 -1.04
N PRO A 53 9.16 -12.80 -1.67
CA PRO A 53 8.61 -11.72 -2.48
C PRO A 53 7.98 -10.61 -1.64
N LEU A 54 8.01 -9.41 -2.20
CA LEU A 54 7.33 -8.21 -1.75
C LEU A 54 6.68 -7.56 -2.97
N ILE A 55 5.40 -7.22 -2.85
CA ILE A 55 4.65 -6.54 -3.90
C ILE A 55 4.32 -5.13 -3.41
N SER A 56 4.76 -4.13 -4.18
CA SER A 56 4.45 -2.72 -3.93
C SER A 56 3.40 -2.25 -4.91
N PHE A 57 2.20 -2.00 -4.42
CA PHE A 57 1.06 -1.55 -5.22
C PHE A 57 1.03 -0.03 -5.32
N ARG A 58 0.95 0.46 -6.56
CA ARG A 58 0.79 1.90 -6.84
C ARG A 58 -0.57 2.38 -6.37
N GLY A 59 -0.62 3.58 -5.80
CA GLY A 59 -1.89 4.27 -5.60
C GLY A 59 -2.47 4.83 -6.89
N SER A 60 -3.32 5.85 -6.74
CA SER A 60 -3.83 6.61 -7.88
C SER A 60 -2.78 7.64 -8.33
N THR A 61 -2.66 7.82 -9.64
CA THR A 61 -1.89 8.90 -10.29
C THR A 61 -2.84 10.01 -10.73
N SER A 62 -2.35 11.25 -10.88
CA SER A 62 -3.17 12.39 -11.28
C SER A 62 -3.98 12.11 -12.56
N SER A 63 -3.42 11.42 -13.55
CA SER A 63 -4.12 11.04 -14.80
C SER A 63 -5.17 9.95 -14.62
N SER A 64 -5.10 9.16 -13.54
CA SER A 64 -6.06 8.09 -13.21
C SER A 64 -7.10 8.48 -12.16
N ILE A 65 -7.02 9.70 -11.62
CA ILE A 65 -8.03 10.27 -10.72
C ILE A 65 -8.93 11.15 -11.59
N PRO A 66 -10.22 10.78 -11.79
CA PRO A 66 -11.19 11.66 -12.45
C PRO A 66 -11.21 13.05 -11.79
N GLN A 67 -11.49 14.11 -12.57
CA GLN A 67 -11.56 15.48 -12.06
C GLN A 67 -12.47 15.57 -10.81
N PHE A 68 -13.65 14.94 -10.88
CA PHE A 68 -14.60 14.85 -9.76
C PHE A 68 -13.97 14.23 -8.50
N THR A 69 -13.03 13.30 -8.66
CA THR A 69 -12.38 12.64 -7.53
C THR A 69 -11.26 13.49 -6.93
N ARG A 70 -10.64 14.39 -7.71
CA ARG A 70 -9.75 15.44 -7.19
C ARG A 70 -10.53 16.49 -6.42
N ASP A 71 -11.72 16.85 -6.92
CA ASP A 71 -12.65 17.75 -6.25
C ASP A 71 -13.23 17.05 -4.99
N TRP A 72 -13.53 15.74 -5.05
CA TRP A 72 -13.96 14.89 -3.91
C TRP A 72 -12.90 14.72 -2.82
N LEU A 73 -11.61 14.67 -3.19
CA LEU A 73 -10.48 14.75 -2.25
C LEU A 73 -10.47 16.10 -1.50
N GLN A 74 -11.08 17.14 -2.08
CA GLN A 74 -11.17 18.50 -1.52
C GLN A 74 -12.54 18.80 -0.85
N SER A 75 -13.62 18.14 -1.27
CA SER A 75 -15.00 18.30 -0.78
C SER A 75 -15.69 16.94 -0.59
N ASP A 76 -15.85 16.51 0.65
CA ASP A 76 -16.74 15.44 1.16
C ASP A 76 -16.51 13.95 0.78
N ILE A 77 -16.22 13.16 1.83
CA ILE A 77 -15.71 11.78 1.95
C ILE A 77 -16.74 10.67 1.57
N ALA A 78 -17.73 10.94 0.70
CA ALA A 78 -18.91 10.07 0.65
C ALA A 78 -18.86 8.83 -0.27
N ILE A 79 -17.95 8.67 -1.23
CA ILE A 79 -18.11 7.62 -2.26
C ILE A 79 -16.80 6.93 -2.63
N LEU A 80 -16.32 6.05 -1.74
CA LEU A 80 -15.61 4.85 -2.16
C LEU A 80 -16.61 3.69 -1.98
N THR A 81 -17.41 3.47 -3.02
CA THR A 81 -18.45 2.43 -3.05
C THR A 81 -17.78 1.05 -3.02
N GLY A 82 -18.40 0.08 -2.33
CA GLY A 82 -17.90 -1.29 -2.14
C GLY A 82 -17.83 -2.17 -3.40
N ARG A 83 -17.42 -1.59 -4.54
CA ARG A 83 -17.26 -2.23 -5.86
C ARG A 83 -15.87 -2.84 -6.09
N GLU A 84 -15.07 -2.97 -5.03
CA GLU A 84 -13.72 -3.56 -5.06
C GLU A 84 -13.69 -4.94 -5.76
N LYS A 85 -14.77 -5.74 -5.65
CA LYS A 85 -14.86 -7.08 -6.25
C LYS A 85 -15.06 -7.07 -7.78
N SER A 86 -15.65 -6.02 -8.32
CA SER A 86 -15.93 -5.89 -9.76
C SER A 86 -14.91 -5.02 -10.48
N ASP A 87 -14.00 -4.38 -9.75
CA ASP A 87 -12.98 -3.53 -10.34
C ASP A 87 -11.86 -4.38 -10.98
N PRO A 88 -11.56 -4.20 -12.28
CA PRO A 88 -10.55 -4.98 -12.98
C PRO A 88 -9.15 -4.88 -12.36
N ARG A 89 -8.79 -3.75 -11.75
CA ARG A 89 -7.48 -3.54 -11.10
C ARG A 89 -7.38 -4.37 -9.82
N PHE A 90 -8.46 -4.49 -9.06
CA PHE A 90 -8.52 -5.38 -7.90
C PHE A 90 -8.42 -6.86 -8.28
N GLN A 91 -9.10 -7.27 -9.37
CA GLN A 91 -9.02 -8.64 -9.88
C GLN A 91 -7.61 -8.98 -10.38
N ARG A 92 -6.98 -8.09 -11.15
CA ARG A 92 -5.58 -8.23 -11.58
C ARG A 92 -4.63 -8.30 -10.39
N SER A 93 -4.85 -7.49 -9.36
CA SER A 93 -4.01 -7.48 -8.17
C SER A 93 -4.12 -8.79 -7.37
N GLN A 94 -5.33 -9.36 -7.24
CA GLN A 94 -5.53 -10.68 -6.64
C GLN A 94 -4.79 -11.77 -7.42
N LYS A 95 -5.00 -11.81 -8.75
CA LYS A 95 -4.34 -12.79 -9.62
C LYS A 95 -2.81 -12.68 -9.56
N LEU A 96 -2.27 -11.46 -9.54
CA LEU A 96 -0.83 -11.23 -9.38
C LEU A 96 -0.31 -11.82 -8.07
N VAL A 97 -0.99 -11.59 -6.94
CA VAL A 97 -0.55 -12.14 -5.64
C VAL A 97 -0.48 -13.65 -5.71
N GLU A 98 -1.49 -14.30 -6.30
CA GLU A 98 -1.50 -15.75 -6.51
C GLU A 98 -0.34 -16.21 -7.41
N GLU A 99 -0.06 -15.50 -8.50
CA GLU A 99 1.04 -15.79 -9.42
C GLU A 99 2.41 -15.63 -8.75
N VAL A 100 2.61 -14.59 -7.93
CA VAL A 100 3.84 -14.35 -7.16
C VAL A 100 4.02 -15.42 -6.10
N ASP A 101 2.98 -15.70 -5.30
CA ASP A 101 3.04 -16.71 -4.25
C ASP A 101 3.33 -18.09 -4.85
N LYS A 102 2.75 -18.40 -6.02
CA LYS A 102 3.02 -19.62 -6.79
C LYS A 102 4.45 -19.66 -7.34
N LYS A 103 4.94 -18.59 -7.98
CA LYS A 103 6.28 -18.52 -8.57
C LYS A 103 7.39 -18.72 -7.53
N TYR A 104 7.20 -18.16 -6.34
CA TYR A 104 8.23 -18.16 -5.29
C TYR A 104 8.00 -19.19 -4.17
N GLY A 105 6.87 -19.89 -4.17
CA GLY A 105 6.50 -20.88 -3.15
C GLY A 105 6.41 -20.30 -1.74
N LYS A 106 6.25 -18.98 -1.62
CA LYS A 106 6.27 -18.24 -0.34
C LYS A 106 5.27 -17.10 -0.40
N PRO A 107 4.54 -16.82 0.70
CA PRO A 107 3.60 -15.71 0.74
C PRO A 107 4.32 -14.36 0.64
N ALA A 108 3.84 -13.54 -0.28
CA ALA A 108 4.32 -12.19 -0.49
C ALA A 108 4.00 -11.27 0.68
N THR A 109 4.90 -10.32 0.92
CA THR A 109 4.60 -9.13 1.71
C THR A 109 3.99 -8.07 0.81
N LEU A 110 2.79 -7.63 1.12
CA LEU A 110 2.04 -6.67 0.31
C LEU A 110 2.13 -5.30 0.96
N ILE A 111 2.59 -4.31 0.21
CA ILE A 111 2.62 -2.92 0.66
C ILE A 111 1.88 -2.04 -0.35
N GLY A 112 1.29 -0.97 0.14
CA GLY A 112 0.66 -0.01 -0.75
C GLY A 112 0.34 1.30 -0.05
N HIS A 113 0.10 2.31 -0.87
CA HIS A 113 -0.32 3.64 -0.45
C HIS A 113 -1.66 4.02 -1.10
N SER A 114 -2.55 4.69 -0.38
CA SER A 114 -3.81 5.20 -0.93
C SER A 114 -4.65 4.04 -1.50
N LEU A 115 -5.10 4.14 -2.76
CA LEU A 115 -5.73 3.03 -3.50
C LEU A 115 -4.85 1.77 -3.54
N GLY A 116 -3.53 1.91 -3.62
CA GLY A 116 -2.59 0.78 -3.64
C GLY A 116 -2.61 0.01 -2.33
N ALA A 117 -2.84 0.69 -1.20
CA ALA A 117 -3.04 0.04 0.08
C ALA A 117 -4.36 -0.76 0.10
N SER A 118 -5.42 -0.25 -0.51
CA SER A 118 -6.69 -0.98 -0.67
C SER A 118 -6.51 -2.22 -1.54
N LEU A 119 -5.76 -2.12 -2.65
CA LEU A 119 -5.39 -3.26 -3.49
C LEU A 119 -4.60 -4.31 -2.70
N ALA A 120 -3.61 -3.90 -1.91
CA ALA A 120 -2.82 -4.80 -1.06
C ALA A 120 -3.70 -5.57 -0.06
N ARG A 121 -4.65 -4.88 0.59
CA ARG A 121 -5.56 -5.48 1.57
C ARG A 121 -6.58 -6.43 0.95
N ALA A 122 -7.14 -6.05 -0.19
CA ALA A 122 -8.11 -6.86 -0.91
C ALA A 122 -7.47 -8.08 -1.58
N SER A 123 -6.21 -7.97 -2.00
CA SER A 123 -5.47 -9.04 -2.68
C SER A 123 -4.78 -10.01 -1.73
N ALA A 124 -4.71 -9.69 -0.43
CA ALA A 124 -4.19 -10.60 0.57
C ALA A 124 -5.06 -11.87 0.65
N GLY A 125 -4.45 -13.03 0.40
CA GLY A 125 -5.03 -14.34 0.68
C GLY A 125 -5.40 -14.47 2.16
N LYS A 126 -6.29 -15.41 2.50
CA LYS A 126 -6.96 -15.43 3.80
C LYS A 126 -5.99 -15.40 5.00
N ASP A 127 -4.85 -16.11 4.98
CA ASP A 127 -4.06 -16.29 6.22
C ASP A 127 -2.52 -16.21 6.14
N ASN A 128 -1.89 -16.01 4.97
CA ASN A 128 -0.41 -16.08 4.88
C ASN A 128 0.29 -14.79 4.42
N ASN A 129 -0.39 -13.91 3.68
CA ASN A 129 0.24 -12.67 3.23
C ASN A 129 0.32 -11.65 4.37
N LYS A 130 1.49 -11.01 4.47
CA LYS A 130 1.72 -9.91 5.41
C LYS A 130 1.40 -8.60 4.71
N VAL A 131 0.65 -7.70 5.35
CA VAL A 131 0.19 -6.45 4.70
C VAL A 131 0.63 -5.23 5.50
N ILE A 132 1.27 -4.26 4.83
CA ILE A 132 1.48 -2.91 5.35
C ILE A 132 0.72 -1.91 4.45
N ALA A 133 -0.39 -1.41 4.98
CA ALA A 133 -1.25 -0.47 4.27
C ALA A 133 -1.01 0.95 4.80
N TYR A 134 -0.42 1.83 4.00
CA TYR A 134 -0.24 3.24 4.36
C TYR A 134 -1.37 4.10 3.80
N ASN A 135 -2.02 4.88 4.67
CA ASN A 135 -3.12 5.78 4.31
C ASN A 135 -4.14 5.12 3.36
N PRO A 136 -4.71 3.94 3.70
CA PRO A 136 -5.58 3.22 2.78
C PRO A 136 -6.87 3.99 2.53
N GLY A 137 -7.30 4.03 1.26
CA GLY A 137 -8.66 4.41 0.91
C GLY A 137 -9.63 3.33 1.42
N VAL A 138 -10.55 3.68 2.30
CA VAL A 138 -11.54 2.74 2.84
C VAL A 138 -12.93 3.19 2.41
N GLY A 139 -13.66 2.27 1.79
CA GLY A 139 -15.04 2.52 1.39
C GLY A 139 -16.03 2.41 2.53
N ILE A 140 -17.27 2.87 2.31
CA ILE A 140 -18.37 2.77 3.28
C ILE A 140 -18.58 1.31 3.69
N GLY A 141 -18.46 0.37 2.75
CA GLY A 141 -18.52 -1.07 3.02
C GLY A 141 -17.35 -1.63 3.85
N GLY A 142 -16.37 -0.81 4.20
CA GLY A 142 -15.23 -1.12 5.06
C GLY A 142 -15.40 -0.64 6.51
N ILE A 143 -16.46 0.12 6.81
CA ILE A 143 -16.72 0.68 8.15
C ILE A 143 -16.92 -0.45 9.15
N GLY A 144 -16.27 -0.35 10.31
CA GLY A 144 -16.40 -1.34 11.40
C GLY A 144 -15.78 -2.71 11.13
N LYS A 145 -15.20 -2.94 9.94
CA LYS A 145 -14.55 -4.21 9.61
C LYS A 145 -13.30 -4.44 10.48
N LYS A 146 -13.03 -5.72 10.75
CA LYS A 146 -11.83 -6.15 11.47
C LYS A 146 -10.63 -6.15 10.53
N ILE A 147 -9.53 -5.54 10.97
CA ILE A 147 -8.23 -5.61 10.31
C ILE A 147 -7.66 -7.01 10.57
N ARG A 148 -7.07 -7.63 9.53
CA ARG A 148 -6.48 -8.97 9.65
C ARG A 148 -5.31 -8.98 10.64
N GLN A 149 -5.02 -10.11 11.27
CA GLN A 149 -3.90 -10.20 12.22
C GLN A 149 -2.54 -9.97 11.55
N THR A 150 -2.40 -10.36 10.28
CA THR A 150 -1.19 -10.18 9.46
C THR A 150 -1.11 -8.81 8.79
N GLU A 151 -2.04 -7.90 9.10
CA GLU A 151 -2.16 -6.58 8.49
C GLU A 151 -1.85 -5.49 9.51
N THR A 152 -1.10 -4.49 9.06
CA THR A 152 -0.87 -3.26 9.80
C THR A 152 -1.27 -2.06 8.95
N VAL A 153 -2.18 -1.25 9.49
CA VAL A 153 -2.60 0.00 8.87
C VAL A 153 -1.79 1.14 9.48
N ILE A 154 -1.00 1.84 8.67
CA ILE A 154 -0.25 3.04 9.07
C ILE A 154 -1.00 4.27 8.55
N ARG A 155 -1.25 5.25 9.40
CA ARG A 155 -1.97 6.47 9.01
C ARG A 155 -1.29 7.76 9.45
N ALA A 156 -1.36 8.77 8.61
CA ALA A 156 -1.09 10.15 8.97
C ALA A 156 -2.31 10.79 9.65
N PRO A 157 -2.12 11.57 10.73
CA PRO A 157 -3.17 12.40 11.29
C PRO A 157 -3.77 13.36 10.26
N LEU A 158 -5.09 13.57 10.31
CA LEU A 158 -5.87 14.40 9.37
C LEU A 158 -5.88 13.96 7.90
N ASP A 159 -5.42 12.76 7.57
CA ASP A 159 -5.66 12.22 6.24
C ASP A 159 -7.14 11.85 6.08
N VAL A 160 -7.89 12.70 5.36
CA VAL A 160 -9.31 12.55 5.06
C VAL A 160 -9.61 11.34 4.17
N ILE A 161 -8.66 10.95 3.30
CA ILE A 161 -8.84 9.83 2.36
C ILE A 161 -8.90 8.51 3.12
N SER A 162 -8.18 8.43 4.23
CA SER A 162 -8.18 7.26 5.10
C SER A 162 -9.06 7.42 6.34
N ALA A 163 -9.84 8.50 6.48
CA ALA A 163 -10.67 8.76 7.66
C ALA A 163 -11.61 7.59 8.00
N LEU A 164 -12.17 6.91 7.00
CA LEU A 164 -13.01 5.73 7.22
C LEU A 164 -12.24 4.51 7.73
N ALA A 165 -10.93 4.44 7.54
CA ALA A 165 -10.08 3.39 8.11
C ALA A 165 -10.01 3.47 9.65
N GLU A 166 -10.30 4.64 10.24
CA GLU A 166 -10.33 4.84 11.70
C GLU A 166 -11.47 4.09 12.38
N THR A 167 -12.55 3.82 11.63
CA THR A 167 -13.69 3.06 12.12
C THR A 167 -13.41 1.55 12.17
N GLN A 168 -12.29 1.09 11.61
CA GLN A 168 -11.93 -0.32 11.55
C GLN A 168 -11.29 -0.78 12.87
N LYS A 169 -11.57 -2.03 13.26
CA LYS A 169 -11.07 -2.60 14.53
C LYS A 169 -9.83 -3.44 14.29
N GLY A 170 -8.68 -3.05 14.86
CA GLY A 170 -7.45 -3.84 14.86
C GLY A 170 -6.17 -3.01 14.89
N LYS A 171 -5.09 -3.48 14.25
CA LYS A 171 -3.75 -2.90 14.37
C LYS A 171 -3.59 -1.64 13.49
N ILE A 172 -3.92 -0.49 14.08
CA ILE A 172 -3.74 0.84 13.49
C ILE A 172 -2.58 1.55 14.18
N VAL A 173 -1.61 2.03 13.40
CA VAL A 173 -0.43 2.79 13.84
C VAL A 173 -0.49 4.20 13.26
N ARG A 174 -0.38 5.21 14.11
CA ARG A 174 -0.34 6.62 13.68
C ARG A 174 1.10 7.12 13.52
N THR A 175 1.40 7.85 12.44
CA THR A 175 2.71 8.50 12.24
C THR A 175 2.86 9.71 13.17
N LYS A 176 4.11 10.17 13.37
CA LYS A 176 4.40 11.44 14.03
C LYS A 176 4.37 12.57 12.99
N GLY A 177 3.90 13.75 13.41
CA GLY A 177 3.75 14.90 12.52
C GLY A 177 2.31 15.07 12.08
N PHE A 178 1.89 16.32 12.04
CA PHE A 178 0.54 16.74 11.76
C PHE A 178 0.62 17.87 10.74
N SER A 179 -0.18 17.78 9.69
CA SER A 179 -0.39 18.86 8.73
C SER A 179 -1.88 19.19 8.75
N PHE A 180 -2.20 20.48 8.91
CA PHE A 180 -3.58 20.96 8.79
C PHE A 180 -4.12 20.79 7.36
N ASN A 181 -3.24 20.63 6.36
CA ASN A 181 -3.64 20.30 5.01
C ASN A 181 -3.78 18.77 4.85
N PRO A 182 -5.00 18.25 4.60
CA PRO A 182 -5.27 16.82 4.55
C PRO A 182 -4.65 16.11 3.33
N LEU A 183 -4.50 16.82 2.20
CA LEU A 183 -3.82 16.29 1.01
C LEU A 183 -2.32 16.09 1.27
N VAL A 184 -1.72 17.01 2.02
CA VAL A 184 -0.31 16.92 2.41
C VAL A 184 -0.10 15.77 3.41
N SER A 185 -1.05 15.54 4.33
CA SER A 185 -1.01 14.37 5.23
C SER A 185 -1.11 13.05 4.48
N HIS A 186 -1.74 13.04 3.30
CA HIS A 186 -1.84 11.86 2.46
C HIS A 186 -0.54 11.53 1.70
N ASP A 187 0.49 12.38 1.68
CA ASP A 187 1.71 12.13 0.89
C ASP A 187 2.60 11.02 1.50
N ILE A 188 3.13 10.13 0.65
CA ILE A 188 4.14 9.10 0.97
C ILE A 188 5.39 9.74 1.58
N ASN A 189 5.80 10.91 1.10
CA ASN A 189 6.99 11.60 1.58
C ASN A 189 6.85 12.11 3.03
N ARG A 190 5.62 12.14 3.57
CA ARG A 190 5.33 12.52 4.96
C ARG A 190 5.23 11.31 5.90
N LEU A 191 5.45 10.09 5.40
CA LEU A 191 5.48 8.87 6.20
C LEU A 191 6.60 8.92 7.25
N ARG A 192 6.21 9.12 8.51
CA ARG A 192 7.10 9.19 9.69
C ARG A 192 6.67 8.18 10.76
N PRO A 193 6.82 6.87 10.52
CA PRO A 193 6.35 5.84 11.45
C PRO A 193 7.19 5.89 12.75
N GLN A 194 6.54 5.60 13.89
CA GLN A 194 7.21 5.68 15.20
C GLN A 194 8.29 4.61 15.36
N LYS A 195 8.00 3.40 14.91
CA LYS A 195 8.94 2.25 14.86
C LYS A 195 9.19 1.84 13.41
N SER A 196 10.08 0.88 13.20
CA SER A 196 10.26 0.30 11.87
C SER A 196 8.96 -0.39 11.42
N PRO A 197 8.42 -0.10 10.24
CA PRO A 197 7.22 -0.76 9.74
C PRO A 197 7.34 -2.29 9.68
N TRP A 198 8.55 -2.80 9.44
CA TRP A 198 8.84 -4.24 9.38
C TRP A 198 8.78 -4.94 10.74
N GLU A 199 8.76 -4.20 11.85
CA GLU A 199 8.57 -4.80 13.19
C GLU A 199 7.10 -5.15 13.44
N TYR A 200 6.20 -4.68 12.60
CA TYR A 200 4.79 -5.01 12.70
C TYR A 200 4.41 -6.31 11.97
N LEU A 201 5.36 -6.90 11.24
CA LEU A 201 5.20 -8.09 10.41
C LEU A 201 5.74 -9.35 11.08
#